data_AF-A0A6G0VMH7-F1
#
_entry.id   AF-A0A6G0VMH7-F1
#
_cell.length_a   1.000
_cell.length_b   1.000
_cell.length_c   1.000
_cell.angle_alpha   90.00
_cell.angle_beta   90.00
_cell.angle_gamma   90.00
#
_symmetry.space_group_name_H-M   'P 1'
#
loop_
_entity.id
_entity.type
_entity.pdbx_description
1 polymer ?
#
loop_
_entity_poly.entity_id
_entity_poly.type
_entity_poly.pdbx_seq_one_letter_code
_entity_poly.pdbx_strand_id
1 'polypeptide(L)'
;MTLAQVVKLLLSISIYFTYALSNYVAFDIIWKGMEQKMEKNENRICWEYALRTSIVIITFFFAIAIPNLEHLISLIGAFCLSSVGIALPAIVSFLTFSDVYKDEGNLRFGLFCLRNLLIILIAIFAFVIGVSTSLSDIIHHMT
;
A
#
# COMPACT_ATOMS: atom_id res chain seq x y z
N MET A 1 -34.66 -0.97 -12.94
CA MET A 1 -34.01 -2.21 -12.48
C MET A 1 -32.94 -2.73 -13.44
N THR A 2 -33.14 -2.65 -14.76
CA THR A 2 -32.17 -3.12 -15.77
C THR A 2 -30.82 -2.40 -15.75
N LEU A 3 -30.79 -1.07 -15.61
CA LEU A 3 -29.54 -0.30 -15.59
C LEU A 3 -28.61 -0.71 -14.43
N ALA A 4 -29.16 -0.89 -13.22
CA ALA A 4 -28.38 -1.29 -12.06
C ALA A 4 -27.78 -2.70 -12.21
N GLN A 5 -28.47 -3.63 -12.86
CA GLN A 5 -27.92 -4.96 -13.15
C GLN A 5 -26.80 -4.90 -14.19
N VAL A 6 -26.98 -4.10 -15.24
CA VAL A 6 -25.94 -3.90 -16.26
C VAL A 6 -24.68 -3.29 -15.63
N VAL A 7 -24.83 -2.29 -14.76
CA VAL A 7 -23.70 -1.69 -14.02
C VAL A 7 -22.99 -2.73 -13.15
N LYS A 8 -23.72 -3.55 -12.39
CA LYS A 8 -23.12 -4.62 -11.57
C LYS A 8 -22.34 -5.64 -12.42
N LEU A 9 -22.86 -6.00 -13.59
CA LEU A 9 -22.20 -6.92 -14.51
C LEU A 9 -20.89 -6.32 -15.05
N LEU A 10 -20.94 -5.06 -15.50
CA LEU A 10 -19.76 -4.34 -16.00
C LEU A 10 -18.70 -4.16 -14.90
N LEU A 11 -19.11 -3.84 -13.67
CA LEU A 11 -18.21 -3.74 -12.52
C LEU A 11 -17.53 -5.07 -12.20
N SER A 12 -18.29 -6.18 -12.20
CA SER A 12 -17.74 -7.52 -11.98
C SER A 12 -16.68 -7.89 -13.02
N ILE A 13 -16.98 -7.64 -14.31
CA ILE A 13 -16.03 -7.87 -15.41
C ILE A 13 -14.78 -7.00 -15.25
N SER A 14 -14.95 -5.73 -14.90
CA SER A 14 -13.84 -4.79 -14.68
C SER A 14 -12.94 -5.25 -13.54
N ILE A 15 -13.50 -5.57 -12.37
CA ILE A 15 -12.76 -6.04 -11.20
C ILE A 15 -12.00 -7.33 -11.51
N TYR A 16 -12.62 -8.26 -12.23
CA TYR A 16 -11.95 -9.50 -12.65
C TYR A 16 -10.69 -9.22 -13.47
N PHE A 17 -10.78 -8.29 -14.43
CA PHE A 17 -9.66 -7.93 -15.29
C PHE A 17 -8.57 -7.17 -14.51
N THR A 18 -8.95 -6.20 -13.68
CA THR A 18 -8.03 -5.43 -12.84
C THR A 18 -7.30 -6.33 -11.84
N TYR A 19 -7.98 -7.28 -11.21
CA TYR A 19 -7.36 -8.19 -10.25
C TYR A 19 -6.27 -9.05 -10.89
N ALA A 20 -6.54 -9.61 -12.09
CA ALA A 20 -5.54 -10.38 -12.82
C ALA A 20 -4.30 -9.55 -13.15
N LEU A 21 -4.48 -8.30 -13.57
CA LEU A 21 -3.39 -7.39 -13.90
C LEU A 21 -2.58 -7.00 -12.66
N SER A 22 -3.24 -6.61 -11.56
CA SER A 22 -2.56 -6.25 -10.31
C SER A 22 -1.79 -7.41 -9.70
N ASN A 23 -2.32 -8.63 -9.75
CA ASN A 23 -1.63 -9.83 -9.27
C ASN A 23 -0.40 -10.17 -10.12
N TYR A 24 -0.47 -9.98 -11.45
CA TYR A 24 0.68 -10.14 -12.33
C TYR A 24 1.78 -9.11 -12.04
N VAL A 25 1.42 -7.84 -11.90
CA VAL A 25 2.39 -6.77 -11.57
C VAL A 25 3.05 -7.01 -10.22
N ALA A 26 2.27 -7.39 -9.20
CA ALA A 26 2.82 -7.72 -7.88
C ALA A 26 3.81 -8.89 -7.95
N PHE A 27 3.46 -9.96 -8.67
CA PHE A 27 4.34 -11.09 -8.89
C PHE A 27 5.63 -10.71 -9.63
N ASP A 28 5.54 -9.95 -10.73
CA ASP A 28 6.70 -9.53 -11.53
C ASP A 28 7.69 -8.68 -10.70
N ILE A 29 7.18 -7.74 -9.88
CA ILE A 29 8.03 -6.91 -9.00
C ILE A 29 8.77 -7.78 -7.97
N ILE A 30 8.05 -8.67 -7.28
CA ILE A 30 8.65 -9.55 -6.26
C ILE A 30 9.63 -10.52 -6.90
N TRP A 31 9.27 -11.09 -8.04
CA TRP A 31 10.11 -12.02 -8.79
C TRP A 31 11.43 -11.37 -9.23
N LYS A 32 11.38 -10.17 -9.83
CA LYS A 32 12.59 -9.44 -10.22
C LYS A 32 13.50 -9.12 -9.04
N GLY A 33 12.93 -8.70 -7.90
CA GLY A 33 13.70 -8.45 -6.68
C GLY A 33 14.36 -9.71 -6.12
N MET A 34 13.72 -10.86 -6.29
CA MET A 34 14.24 -12.14 -5.80
C MET A 34 15.23 -12.79 -6.77
N GLU A 35 15.00 -12.67 -8.08
CA GLU A 35 15.91 -13.17 -9.13
C GLU A 35 17.28 -12.48 -9.04
N GLN A 36 17.30 -11.16 -8.84
CA GLN A 36 18.54 -10.40 -8.60
C GLN A 36 19.30 -10.89 -7.35
N LYS A 37 18.61 -11.49 -6.38
CA LYS A 37 19.21 -12.01 -5.15
C LYS A 37 19.52 -13.51 -5.22
N MET A 38 18.99 -14.23 -6.21
CA MET A 38 19.07 -15.69 -6.36
C MET A 38 19.72 -16.12 -7.67
N GLU A 39 20.75 -15.42 -8.12
CA GLU A 39 21.53 -15.77 -9.33
C GLU A 39 22.17 -17.18 -9.27
N LYS A 40 22.21 -17.83 -8.09
CA LYS A 40 23.00 -19.05 -7.85
C LYS A 40 22.24 -20.29 -7.36
N ASN A 41 20.90 -20.28 -7.29
CA ASN A 41 20.15 -21.41 -6.70
C ASN A 41 19.32 -22.21 -7.73
N GLU A 42 19.42 -23.53 -7.67
CA GLU A 42 18.73 -24.52 -8.53
C GLU A 42 17.21 -24.59 -8.26
N ASN A 43 16.75 -24.03 -7.14
CA ASN A 43 15.35 -24.11 -6.67
C ASN A 43 14.43 -23.01 -7.21
N ARG A 44 14.72 -22.42 -8.37
CA ARG A 44 13.92 -21.31 -8.98
C ARG A 44 12.44 -21.68 -9.10
N ILE A 45 12.16 -22.90 -9.55
CA ILE A 45 10.79 -23.38 -9.78
C ILE A 45 10.00 -23.45 -8.47
N CYS A 46 10.61 -23.96 -7.39
CA CYS A 46 9.94 -24.05 -6.08
C CYS A 46 9.60 -22.66 -5.52
N TRP A 47 10.52 -21.71 -5.69
CA TRP A 47 10.33 -20.32 -5.27
C TRP A 47 9.25 -19.60 -6.08
N GLU A 48 9.15 -19.88 -7.39
CA GLU A 48 8.10 -19.34 -8.24
C GLU A 48 6.70 -19.76 -7.77
N TYR A 49 6.52 -21.05 -7.52
CA TYR A 49 5.27 -21.59 -6.99
C TYR A 49 4.96 -21.05 -5.59
N ALA A 50 5.95 -20.99 -4.70
CA ALA A 50 5.78 -20.46 -3.35
C ALA A 50 5.32 -19.00 -3.34
N LEU A 51 5.92 -18.15 -4.19
CA LEU A 51 5.52 -16.75 -4.31
C LEU A 51 4.09 -16.61 -4.82
N ARG A 52 3.74 -17.36 -5.88
CA ARG A 52 2.39 -17.30 -6.44
C ARG A 52 1.33 -17.71 -5.43
N THR A 53 1.58 -18.76 -4.65
CA THR A 53 0.67 -19.22 -3.60
C THR A 53 0.60 -18.22 -2.44
N SER A 54 1.74 -17.65 -2.03
CA SER A 54 1.80 -16.65 -0.95
C SER A 54 0.95 -15.41 -1.23
N ILE A 55 1.05 -14.83 -2.44
CA ILE A 55 0.28 -13.63 -2.82
C ILE A 55 -1.24 -13.88 -2.71
N VAL A 56 -1.69 -15.07 -3.14
CA VAL A 56 -3.10 -15.46 -3.06
C VAL A 56 -3.53 -15.68 -1.61
N ILE A 57 -2.72 -16.36 -0.80
CA ILE A 57 -3.00 -16.60 0.62
C ILE A 57 -3.16 -15.27 1.37
N ILE A 58 -2.27 -14.31 1.14
CA ILE A 58 -2.33 -13.00 1.79
C ILE A 58 -3.64 -12.29 1.43
N THR A 59 -4.05 -12.33 0.15
CA THR A 59 -5.32 -11.75 -0.30
C THR A 59 -6.52 -12.41 0.40
N PHE A 60 -6.53 -13.74 0.52
CA PHE A 60 -7.56 -14.47 1.26
C PHE A 60 -7.57 -14.12 2.75
N PHE A 61 -6.39 -13.98 3.37
CA PHE A 61 -6.28 -13.57 4.76
C PHE A 61 -6.93 -12.21 5.00
N PHE A 62 -6.66 -11.22 4.14
CA PHE A 62 -7.31 -9.92 4.22
C PHE A 62 -8.84 -10.00 4.01
N ALA A 63 -9.30 -10.85 3.10
CA ALA A 63 -10.73 -11.06 2.88
C ALA A 63 -11.45 -11.68 4.09
N ILE A 64 -10.78 -12.53 4.87
CA ILE A 64 -11.32 -13.13 6.10
C ILE A 64 -11.27 -12.14 7.27
N ALA A 65 -10.20 -11.36 7.37
CA ALA A 65 -10.00 -10.43 8.48
C ALA A 65 -11.04 -9.30 8.52
N ILE A 66 -11.51 -8.83 7.36
CA ILE A 66 -12.44 -7.69 7.26
C ILE A 66 -13.56 -8.03 6.26
N PRO A 67 -14.75 -8.47 6.72
CA PRO A 67 -15.88 -8.79 5.84
C PRO A 67 -16.54 -7.54 5.22
N ASN A 68 -16.29 -6.36 5.78
CA ASN A 68 -16.82 -5.08 5.31
C ASN A 68 -15.84 -4.38 4.36
N LEU A 69 -16.14 -4.42 3.05
CA LEU A 69 -15.28 -3.86 1.98
C LEU A 69 -15.02 -2.36 2.14
N GLU A 70 -15.97 -1.59 2.66
CA GLU A 70 -15.86 -0.13 2.84
C GLU A 70 -14.71 0.25 3.79
N HIS A 71 -14.60 -0.42 4.94
CA HIS A 71 -13.51 -0.18 5.89
C HIS A 71 -12.17 -0.63 5.32
N LEU A 72 -12.13 -1.76 4.62
CA LEU A 72 -10.91 -2.25 3.98
C LEU A 72 -10.38 -1.25 2.95
N ILE A 73 -11.25 -0.68 2.11
CA ILE A 73 -10.88 0.32 1.10
C ILE A 73 -10.34 1.59 1.77
N SER A 74 -10.97 2.05 2.85
CA SER A 74 -10.50 3.21 3.61
C SER A 74 -9.13 2.97 4.27
N LEU A 75 -8.94 1.79 4.88
CA LEU A 75 -7.70 1.40 5.54
C LEU A 75 -6.54 1.24 4.54
N ILE A 76 -6.74 0.47 3.46
CA ILE A 76 -5.73 0.30 2.41
C ILE A 76 -5.42 1.64 1.74
N GLY A 77 -6.44 2.48 1.52
CA GLY A 77 -6.28 3.82 0.97
C GLY A 77 -5.38 4.69 1.86
N ALA A 78 -5.70 4.77 3.16
CA ALA A 78 -4.90 5.52 4.12
C ALA A 78 -3.45 4.97 4.21
N PHE A 79 -3.29 3.65 4.22
CA PHE A 79 -1.98 2.99 4.30
C PHE A 79 -1.12 3.25 3.04
N CYS A 80 -1.68 3.00 1.86
CA CYS A 80 -0.97 3.21 0.59
C CYS A 80 -0.66 4.68 0.33
N LEU A 81 -1.60 5.59 0.61
CA LEU A 81 -1.36 7.03 0.46
C LEU A 81 -0.30 7.52 1.45
N SER A 82 -0.32 7.05 2.69
CA SER A 82 0.69 7.38 3.69
C SER A 82 2.07 6.85 3.30
N SER A 83 2.18 5.57 2.91
CA SER A 83 3.47 4.94 2.61
C SER A 83 4.04 5.34 1.24
N VAL A 84 3.24 5.27 0.16
CA VAL A 84 3.72 5.52 -1.21
C VAL A 84 3.55 6.99 -1.58
N GLY A 85 2.38 7.57 -1.30
CA GLY A 85 2.05 8.94 -1.69
C GLY A 85 2.80 9.99 -0.89
N ILE A 86 3.06 9.74 0.39
CA ILE A 86 3.65 10.73 1.31
C ILE A 86 5.06 10.32 1.77
N ALA A 87 5.26 9.08 2.23
CA ALA A 87 6.55 8.71 2.84
C ALA A 87 7.68 8.58 1.82
N LEU A 88 7.47 8.02 0.62
CA LEU A 88 8.51 7.95 -0.41
C LEU A 88 9.07 9.33 -0.83
N PRO A 89 8.25 10.33 -1.22
CA PRO A 89 8.78 11.66 -1.56
C PRO A 89 9.40 12.38 -0.37
N ALA A 90 8.89 12.14 0.86
CA ALA A 90 9.49 12.66 2.08
C ALA A 90 10.90 12.07 2.34
N ILE A 91 11.06 10.75 2.17
CA ILE A 91 12.35 10.07 2.32
C ILE A 91 13.35 10.56 1.26
N VAL A 92 12.94 10.64 -0.01
CA VAL A 92 13.81 11.13 -1.09
C VAL A 92 14.22 12.58 -0.83
N SER A 93 13.28 13.44 -0.43
CA SER A 93 13.60 14.81 -0.06
C SER A 93 14.56 14.86 1.12
N PHE A 94 14.33 14.07 2.16
CA PHE A 94 15.19 14.02 3.33
C PHE A 94 16.63 13.62 2.97
N LEU A 95 16.80 12.59 2.14
CA LEU A 95 18.12 12.13 1.70
C LEU A 95 18.83 13.13 0.79
N THR A 96 18.14 13.72 -0.19
CA THR A 96 18.75 14.66 -1.13
C THR A 96 19.07 16.01 -0.49
N PHE A 97 18.19 16.54 0.36
CA PHE A 97 18.39 17.86 0.96
C PHE A 97 19.23 17.84 2.22
N SER A 98 19.43 16.70 2.88
CA SER A 98 20.34 16.60 4.04
C SER A 98 21.80 16.89 3.67
N ASP A 99 22.19 16.68 2.41
CA ASP A 99 23.54 17.00 1.93
C ASP A 99 23.69 18.48 1.56
N VAL A 100 22.68 19.07 0.90
CA VAL A 100 22.69 20.45 0.40
C VAL A 100 22.52 21.49 1.52
N TYR A 101 21.71 21.19 2.55
CA TYR A 101 21.39 22.15 3.60
C TYR A 101 22.43 22.27 4.71
N LYS A 102 23.39 21.36 4.76
CA LYS A 102 24.47 21.42 5.76
C LYS A 102 25.40 22.62 5.53
N ASP A 103 25.40 23.18 4.31
CA ASP A 103 26.22 24.31 3.88
C ASP A 103 25.46 25.66 3.90
N GLU A 104 24.14 25.66 3.66
CA GLU A 104 23.32 26.88 3.60
C GLU A 104 22.49 27.12 4.87
N GLY A 105 23.05 27.80 5.88
CA GLY A 105 22.35 28.64 6.87
C GLY A 105 21.11 28.09 7.64
N ASN A 106 21.15 28.21 8.97
CA ASN A 106 20.17 27.68 9.95
C ASN A 106 18.66 27.89 9.64
N LEU A 107 18.29 29.00 8.98
CA LEU A 107 16.89 29.40 8.81
C LEU A 107 16.16 28.61 7.72
N ARG A 108 16.84 28.28 6.61
CA ARG A 108 16.24 27.50 5.54
C ARG A 108 16.19 26.00 5.92
N PHE A 109 17.18 25.49 6.67
CA PHE A 109 17.17 24.14 7.22
C PHE A 109 15.99 23.90 8.17
N GLY A 110 15.68 24.89 9.02
CA GLY A 110 14.50 24.86 9.88
C GLY A 110 13.18 24.76 9.10
N LEU A 111 13.05 25.52 8.00
CA LEU A 111 11.86 25.49 7.14
C LEU A 111 11.67 24.14 6.43
N PHE A 112 12.78 23.54 5.99
CA PHE A 112 12.79 22.21 5.38
C PHE A 112 12.37 21.13 6.39
N CYS A 113 12.98 21.14 7.58
CA CYS A 113 12.67 20.19 8.64
C CYS A 113 11.20 20.31 9.10
N LEU A 114 10.68 21.53 9.22
CA LEU A 114 9.28 21.79 9.57
C LEU A 114 8.31 21.24 8.51
N ARG A 115 8.59 21.44 7.21
CA ARG A 115 7.77 20.88 6.14
C ARG A 115 7.74 19.36 6.19
N ASN A 116 8.89 18.72 6.35
CA ASN A 116 8.97 17.27 6.44
C ASN A 116 8.22 16.74 7.68
N LEU A 117 8.34 17.42 8.83
CA LEU A 117 7.61 17.10 10.05
C LEU A 117 6.09 17.21 9.86
N LEU A 118 5.60 18.28 9.22
CA LEU A 118 4.17 18.46 8.94
C LEU A 118 3.63 17.35 8.04
N ILE A 119 4.40 16.95 7.03
CA ILE A 119 4.04 15.88 6.10
C ILE A 119 3.92 14.54 6.85
N ILE A 120 4.89 14.21 7.71
CA ILE A 120 4.86 13.00 8.55
C ILE A 120 3.67 13.04 9.52
N LEU A 121 3.39 14.20 10.10
CA LEU A 121 2.28 14.37 11.04
C LEU A 121 0.94 14.13 10.34
N ILE A 122 0.72 14.71 9.16
CA ILE A 122 -0.47 14.45 8.33
C ILE A 122 -0.60 12.95 7.99
N ALA A 123 0.52 12.29 7.67
CA ALA A 123 0.55 10.85 7.37
C ALA A 123 0.12 9.99 8.57
N ILE A 124 0.58 10.34 9.78
CA ILE A 124 0.19 9.67 11.03
C ILE A 124 -1.30 9.92 11.33
N PHE A 125 -1.77 11.16 11.20
CA PHE A 125 -3.19 11.47 11.41
C PHE A 125 -4.09 10.68 10.45
N ALA A 126 -3.76 10.65 9.16
CA ALA A 126 -4.50 9.87 8.17
C ALA A 126 -4.52 8.36 8.51
N PHE A 127 -3.39 7.82 8.97
CA PHE A 127 -3.30 6.43 9.41
C PHE A 127 -4.14 6.14 10.65
N VAL A 128 -4.05 6.98 11.69
CA VAL A 128 -4.81 6.82 12.94
C VAL A 128 -6.31 6.89 12.68
N ILE A 129 -6.76 7.83 11.84
CA ILE A 129 -8.17 7.95 11.47
C ILE A 129 -8.64 6.67 10.76
N GLY A 130 -7.88 6.16 9.78
CA GLY A 130 -8.24 4.95 9.04
C GLY A 130 -8.26 3.66 9.88
N VAL A 131 -7.34 3.54 10.86
CA VAL A 131 -7.34 2.41 11.81
C VAL A 131 -8.50 2.52 12.79
N SER A 132 -8.78 3.73 13.31
CA SER A 132 -9.81 3.94 14.34
C SER A 132 -11.22 3.69 13.81
N THR A 133 -11.51 4.09 12.57
CA THR A 133 -12.79 3.77 11.92
C THR A 133 -12.94 2.26 11.73
N SER A 134 -11.91 1.61 11.16
CA SER A 134 -11.93 0.16 10.95
C SER A 134 -12.12 -0.64 12.25
N LEU A 135 -11.47 -0.23 13.35
CA LEU A 135 -11.59 -0.90 14.64
C LEU A 135 -12.97 -0.69 15.28
N SER A 136 -13.51 0.53 15.20
CA SER A 136 -14.81 0.87 15.80
C SER A 136 -15.94 0.06 15.18
N ASP A 137 -15.89 -0.12 13.86
CA ASP A 137 -16.89 -0.91 13.14
C ASP A 137 -16.76 -2.42 13.39
N ILE A 138 -15.54 -2.95 13.54
CA ILE A 138 -15.34 -4.35 13.94
C ILE A 138 -15.93 -4.62 15.34
N ILE A 139 -15.73 -3.70 16.29
CA ILE A 139 -16.24 -3.84 17.66
C ILE A 139 -17.77 -3.71 17.70
N HIS A 140 -18.33 -2.76 16.96
CA HIS A 140 -19.79 -2.58 16.90
C HIS A 140 -20.50 -3.72 16.18
N HIS A 141 -19.83 -4.44 15.27
CA HIS A 141 -20.41 -5.62 14.61
C HIS A 141 -20.33 -6.89 15.48
N MET A 142 -19.46 -6.91 16.51
CA MET A 142 -19.27 -8.02 17.44
C MET A 142 -20.14 -7.94 18.71
N THR A 143 -20.80 -6.81 18.97
CA THR A 143 -21.65 -6.57 20.15
C THR A 143 -23.12 -6.52 19.76
#